data_AF-F0F8W8-F1
#
_entry.id   AF-F0F8W8-F1
#
_cell.length_a   1.000
_cell.length_b   1.000
_cell.length_c   1.000
_cell.angle_alpha   90.00
_cell.angle_beta   90.00
_cell.angle_gamma   90.00
#
_symmetry.space_group_name_H-M   'P 1'
#
loop_
_entity.id
_entity.type
_entity.pdbx_description
1 polymer ?
#
loop_
_entity_poly.entity_id
_entity_poly.type
_entity_poly.pdbx_seq_one_letter_code
_entity_poly.pdbx_strand_id
1 'polypeptide(L)'
;MKLRLLMFFGLLTSLFVSVQAQTSSNEVAFLDEQGRVIPSNTTVVLNKVEQDPLTSGGNKITGKVYIQNRADKALNVSLSYTVNDIYEGDVQVCAYENCTFHSEVGTYKLGSKLFPVGLDKEFVEVKHSYGESETCTVTLKLTTKESGSEEEKEGPTITVKFDTKAAGIASASSQNGGTYDVFNVRGVLLHRQLTSLSELPKGVYIVKQKDAKGIVSTRKYIVR
;
A
#
# COMPACT_ATOMS: atom_id res chain seq x y z
N MET A 1 12.35 67.22 -19.29
CA MET A 1 12.26 66.25 -18.18
C MET A 1 12.48 64.86 -18.76
N LYS A 2 13.65 64.25 -18.53
CA LYS A 2 14.02 62.92 -19.04
C LYS A 2 13.49 61.86 -18.08
N LEU A 3 12.56 61.01 -18.52
CA LEU A 3 12.11 59.85 -17.76
C LEU A 3 12.69 58.59 -18.39
N ARG A 4 13.73 58.05 -17.76
CA ARG A 4 14.22 56.70 -18.00
C ARG A 4 13.29 55.74 -17.24
N LEU A 5 12.77 54.70 -17.87
CA LEU A 5 12.32 53.54 -17.10
C LEU A 5 12.66 52.23 -17.82
N LEU A 6 13.27 51.36 -17.02
CA LEU A 6 14.01 50.16 -17.37
C LEU A 6 13.18 49.04 -17.99
N MET A 7 13.81 48.31 -18.92
CA MET A 7 13.43 46.96 -19.32
C MET A 7 13.50 45.99 -18.14
N PHE A 8 12.48 45.15 -17.97
CA PHE A 8 12.57 43.90 -17.21
C PHE A 8 12.31 42.74 -18.17
N PHE A 9 13.38 42.08 -18.64
CA PHE A 9 13.30 40.74 -19.20
C PHE A 9 13.17 39.76 -18.04
N GLY A 10 11.93 39.36 -17.71
CA GLY A 10 11.67 38.26 -16.78
C GLY A 10 11.96 36.92 -17.46
N LEU A 11 13.10 36.33 -17.12
CA LEU A 11 13.52 34.99 -17.53
C LEU A 11 12.54 33.96 -16.95
N LEU A 12 11.63 33.44 -17.78
CA LEU A 12 10.71 32.38 -17.42
C LEU A 12 11.45 31.03 -17.41
N THR A 13 12.13 30.69 -16.31
CA THR A 13 12.66 29.34 -16.11
C THR A 13 11.53 28.43 -15.67
N SER A 14 10.90 27.76 -16.63
CA SER A 14 10.01 26.63 -16.36
C SER A 14 10.83 25.47 -15.77
N LEU A 15 10.88 25.40 -14.44
CA LEU A 15 11.29 24.19 -13.73
C LEU A 15 10.23 23.13 -14.02
N PHE A 16 10.47 22.31 -15.05
CA PHE A 16 9.79 21.02 -15.16
C PHE A 16 10.24 20.19 -13.97
N VAL A 17 9.45 20.21 -12.91
CA VAL A 17 9.53 19.19 -11.87
C VAL A 17 9.05 17.91 -12.56
N SER A 18 10.00 17.11 -13.02
CA SER A 18 9.73 15.75 -13.47
C SER A 18 9.15 15.02 -12.27
N VAL A 19 7.82 14.95 -12.19
CA VAL A 19 7.15 13.97 -11.35
C VAL A 19 7.53 12.64 -11.96
N GLN A 20 8.58 12.01 -11.44
CA GLN A 20 8.89 10.62 -11.72
C GLN A 20 7.74 9.82 -11.12
N ALA A 21 6.69 9.59 -11.91
CA ALA A 21 5.80 8.48 -11.66
C ALA A 21 6.69 7.23 -11.67
N GLN A 22 6.98 6.69 -10.49
CA GLN A 22 7.64 5.40 -10.35
C GLN A 22 6.75 4.38 -11.07
N THR A 23 7.10 4.05 -12.31
CA THR A 23 6.52 2.93 -13.04
C THR A 23 7.03 1.66 -12.39
N SER A 24 6.39 1.22 -11.29
CA SER A 24 6.55 -0.16 -10.84
C SER A 24 6.16 -1.06 -12.00
N SER A 25 7.02 -2.00 -12.39
CA SER A 25 6.70 -2.93 -13.46
C SER A 25 5.39 -3.67 -13.15
N ASN A 26 4.43 -3.67 -14.07
CA ASN A 26 3.19 -4.46 -13.96
C ASN A 26 3.43 -5.97 -14.18
N GLU A 27 4.69 -6.37 -14.38
CA GLU A 27 5.11 -7.76 -14.60
C GLU A 27 4.90 -8.66 -13.37
N VAL A 28 4.94 -8.10 -12.16
CA VAL A 28 4.63 -8.82 -10.92
C VAL A 28 3.68 -8.02 -10.04
N ALA A 29 2.89 -8.71 -9.22
CA ALA A 29 1.89 -8.07 -8.37
C ALA A 29 1.78 -8.73 -7.00
N PHE A 30 1.46 -7.91 -6.00
CA PHE A 30 0.87 -8.41 -4.76
C PHE A 30 -0.63 -8.68 -4.97
N LEU A 31 -1.16 -9.73 -4.35
CA LEU A 31 -2.58 -10.04 -4.33
C LEU A 31 -3.09 -10.29 -2.92
N ASP A 32 -4.38 -10.06 -2.72
CA ASP A 32 -5.08 -10.47 -1.49
C ASP A 32 -5.48 -11.95 -1.53
N GLU A 33 -6.09 -12.43 -0.44
CA GLU A 33 -6.57 -13.81 -0.30
C GLU A 33 -7.60 -14.23 -1.34
N GLN A 34 -8.32 -13.28 -1.95
CA GLN A 34 -9.27 -13.56 -3.03
C GLN A 34 -8.58 -13.55 -4.41
N GLY A 35 -7.26 -13.35 -4.46
CA GLY A 35 -6.48 -13.28 -5.68
C GLY A 35 -6.68 -11.98 -6.45
N ARG A 36 -7.14 -10.90 -5.81
CA ARG A 36 -7.27 -9.58 -6.43
C ARG A 36 -5.96 -8.82 -6.25
N VAL A 37 -5.53 -8.12 -7.30
CA VAL A 37 -4.30 -7.33 -7.26
C VAL A 37 -4.42 -6.20 -6.23
N ILE A 38 -3.42 -6.11 -5.35
CA ILE A 38 -3.21 -4.99 -4.43
C ILE A 38 -2.36 -3.95 -5.19
N PRO A 39 -2.87 -2.74 -5.43
CA PRO A 39 -2.11 -1.70 -6.13
C PRO A 39 -0.84 -1.34 -5.36
N SER A 40 0.22 -0.99 -6.10
CA SER A 40 1.45 -0.46 -5.50
C SER A 40 1.15 0.78 -4.64
N ASN A 41 1.91 0.96 -3.56
CA ASN A 41 1.77 1.96 -2.52
C ASN A 41 0.45 1.88 -1.71
N THR A 42 -0.25 0.75 -1.75
CA THR A 42 -1.43 0.52 -0.90
C THR A 42 -1.02 0.14 0.51
N THR A 43 -1.74 0.67 1.50
CA THR A 43 -1.68 0.18 2.88
C THR A 43 -2.71 -0.94 3.11
N VAL A 44 -2.23 -2.12 3.46
CA VAL A 44 -3.00 -3.26 3.95
C VAL A 44 -3.03 -3.18 5.48
N VAL A 45 -4.22 -3.14 6.07
CA VAL A 45 -4.37 -3.06 7.53
C VAL A 45 -4.74 -4.42 8.09
N LEU A 46 -3.98 -4.87 9.09
CA LEU A 46 -4.22 -6.11 9.81
C LEU A 46 -4.62 -5.78 11.25
N ASN A 47 -5.78 -6.25 11.68
CA ASN A 47 -6.36 -5.91 12.99
C ASN A 47 -6.88 -7.13 13.77
N LYS A 48 -6.81 -8.34 13.18
CA LYS A 48 -7.28 -9.56 13.84
C LYS A 48 -6.22 -10.04 14.83
N VAL A 49 -6.46 -9.80 16.11
CA VAL A 49 -5.62 -10.24 17.21
C VAL A 49 -5.92 -11.70 17.56
N GLU A 50 -4.86 -12.48 17.74
CA GLU A 50 -4.85 -13.84 18.26
C GLU A 50 -3.96 -13.86 19.52
N GLN A 51 -4.25 -14.72 20.49
CA GLN A 51 -3.31 -14.95 21.59
C GLN A 51 -2.21 -15.90 21.13
N ASP A 52 -0.96 -15.58 21.48
CA ASP A 52 0.17 -16.45 21.23
C ASP A 52 0.26 -17.52 22.34
N PRO A 53 0.04 -18.81 22.02
CA PRO A 53 0.09 -19.87 23.02
C PRO A 53 1.50 -20.12 23.58
N LEU A 54 2.55 -19.59 22.94
CA LEU A 54 3.95 -19.79 23.33
C LEU A 54 4.47 -18.72 24.30
N THR A 55 3.76 -17.60 24.44
CA THR A 55 4.11 -16.52 25.36
C THR A 55 2.94 -16.28 26.30
N SER A 56 3.15 -16.46 27.61
CA SER A 56 2.12 -16.25 28.63
C SER A 56 1.63 -14.79 28.62
N GLY A 57 0.64 -14.48 27.77
CA GLY A 57 0.05 -13.14 27.63
C GLY A 57 0.44 -12.36 26.36
N GLY A 58 1.16 -12.96 25.41
CA GLY A 58 1.49 -12.30 24.14
C GLY A 58 0.32 -12.24 23.17
N ASN A 59 0.18 -11.12 22.48
CA ASN A 59 -0.75 -10.92 21.38
C ASN A 59 -0.01 -11.11 20.04
N LYS A 60 -0.73 -11.57 19.02
CA LYS A 60 -0.20 -11.79 17.69
C LYS A 60 -1.20 -11.37 16.64
N ILE A 61 -0.76 -10.64 15.63
CA ILE A 61 -1.54 -10.36 14.41
C ILE A 61 -0.82 -11.03 13.25
N THR A 62 -1.57 -11.70 12.38
CA THR A 62 -1.03 -12.39 11.20
C THR A 62 -1.84 -12.03 9.98
N GLY A 63 -1.16 -11.85 8.85
CA GLY A 63 -1.79 -11.62 7.56
C GLY A 63 -1.00 -12.25 6.44
N LYS A 64 -1.68 -12.46 5.30
CA LYS A 64 -1.11 -13.03 4.10
C LYS A 64 -1.39 -12.12 2.92
N VAL A 65 -0.35 -11.90 2.12
CA VAL A 65 -0.47 -11.41 0.75
C VAL A 65 0.13 -12.47 -0.16
N TYR A 66 -0.15 -12.37 -1.46
CA TYR A 66 0.36 -13.31 -2.44
C TYR A 66 1.19 -12.58 -3.48
N ILE A 67 2.18 -13.24 -4.06
CA ILE A 67 2.97 -12.75 -5.19
C ILE A 67 2.56 -13.57 -6.41
N GLN A 68 2.36 -12.90 -7.54
CA GLN A 68 2.13 -13.55 -8.84
C GLN A 68 2.97 -12.88 -9.93
N ASN A 69 3.56 -13.72 -10.78
CA ASN A 69 4.12 -13.30 -12.06
C ASN A 69 2.99 -13.16 -13.09
N ARG A 70 2.88 -11.98 -13.67
CA ARG A 70 1.87 -11.61 -14.68
C ARG A 70 2.51 -11.26 -16.03
N ALA A 71 3.83 -11.42 -16.15
CA ALA A 71 4.53 -11.30 -17.41
C ALA A 71 4.30 -12.55 -18.27
N ASP A 72 4.59 -12.40 -19.56
CA ASP A 72 4.64 -13.48 -20.56
C ASP A 72 5.96 -14.27 -20.54
N LYS A 73 6.79 -14.04 -19.51
CA LYS A 73 8.10 -14.66 -19.31
C LYS A 73 8.37 -15.00 -17.85
N ALA A 74 9.27 -15.95 -17.61
CA ALA A 74 9.69 -16.31 -16.26
C ALA A 74 10.57 -15.20 -15.65
N LEU A 75 10.31 -14.87 -14.39
CA LEU A 75 11.01 -13.81 -13.67
C LEU A 75 11.55 -14.34 -12.34
N ASN A 76 12.79 -13.98 -12.01
CA ASN A 76 13.30 -14.16 -10.66
C ASN A 76 12.81 -12.97 -9.83
N VAL A 77 11.97 -13.23 -8.83
CA VAL A 77 11.32 -12.22 -8.01
C VAL A 77 11.94 -12.22 -6.63
N SER A 78 12.55 -11.10 -6.27
CA SER A 78 13.15 -10.87 -4.96
C SER A 78 12.18 -10.15 -4.05
N LEU A 79 12.11 -10.56 -2.78
CA LEU A 79 11.36 -9.88 -1.74
C LEU A 79 12.32 -9.25 -0.73
N SER A 80 12.20 -7.93 -0.56
CA SER A 80 12.75 -7.20 0.56
C SER A 80 11.63 -6.56 1.36
N TYR A 81 11.92 -6.25 2.62
CA TYR A 81 10.99 -5.52 3.45
C TYR A 81 11.70 -4.56 4.37
N THR A 82 10.99 -3.51 4.76
CA THR A 82 11.45 -2.50 5.71
C THR A 82 10.50 -2.50 6.90
N VAL A 83 11.01 -2.79 8.09
CA VAL A 83 10.31 -2.49 9.34
C VAL A 83 10.44 -0.99 9.53
N ASN A 84 9.36 -0.24 9.31
CA ASN A 84 9.37 1.23 9.35
C ASN A 84 9.21 1.74 10.78
N ASP A 85 8.41 1.03 11.57
CA ASP A 85 8.11 1.37 12.95
C ASP A 85 7.80 0.09 13.73
N ILE A 86 8.31 0.00 14.95
CA ILE A 86 8.05 -1.08 15.90
C ILE A 86 8.29 -0.56 17.32
N TYR A 87 7.27 -0.61 18.16
CA TYR A 87 7.38 -0.17 19.55
C TYR A 87 7.83 -1.29 20.49
N GLU A 88 7.21 -2.45 20.38
CA GLU A 88 7.49 -3.62 21.20
C GLU A 88 7.33 -4.91 20.39
N GLY A 89 7.93 -6.00 20.88
CA GLY A 89 7.80 -7.32 20.26
C GLY A 89 8.63 -7.48 18.99
N ASP A 90 8.15 -8.30 18.06
CA ASP A 90 8.88 -8.66 16.84
C ASP A 90 7.97 -8.78 15.61
N VAL A 91 8.59 -8.67 14.44
CA VAL A 91 7.98 -8.94 13.14
C VAL A 91 8.63 -10.19 12.55
N GLN A 92 7.80 -11.14 12.16
CA GLN A 92 8.16 -12.27 11.33
C GLN A 92 7.65 -12.06 9.90
N VAL A 93 8.55 -12.20 8.92
CA VAL A 93 8.19 -12.24 7.49
C VAL A 93 8.64 -13.58 6.92
N CYS A 94 7.71 -14.31 6.29
CA CYS A 94 7.95 -15.62 5.68
C CYS A 94 7.52 -15.65 4.21
N ALA A 95 8.41 -16.07 3.32
CA ALA A 95 8.14 -16.38 1.92
C ALA A 95 9.31 -17.20 1.34
N TYR A 96 9.10 -17.88 0.21
CA TYR A 96 10.15 -18.66 -0.46
C TYR A 96 10.81 -19.68 0.47
N GLU A 97 10.02 -20.32 1.34
CA GLU A 97 10.47 -21.29 2.34
C GLU A 97 11.45 -20.72 3.39
N ASN A 98 11.63 -19.40 3.43
CA ASN A 98 12.48 -18.70 4.39
C ASN A 98 11.64 -17.82 5.30
N CYS A 99 12.06 -17.70 6.56
CA CYS A 99 11.44 -16.83 7.57
C CYS A 99 12.52 -16.04 8.30
N THR A 100 12.29 -14.74 8.47
CA THR A 100 13.17 -13.84 9.23
C THR A 100 12.38 -13.14 10.34
N PHE A 101 13.05 -12.86 11.46
CA PHE A 101 12.45 -12.26 12.65
C PHE A 101 13.28 -11.06 13.09
N HIS A 102 12.63 -9.91 13.28
CA HIS A 102 13.31 -8.69 13.71
C HIS A 102 12.45 -7.89 14.69
N SER A 103 13.11 -7.35 15.72
CA SER A 103 12.53 -6.46 16.73
C SER A 103 12.98 -5.01 16.54
N GLU A 104 13.63 -4.68 15.43
CA GLU A 104 14.24 -3.38 15.16
C GLU A 104 13.79 -2.81 13.80
N VAL A 105 13.78 -1.49 13.70
CA VAL A 105 13.59 -0.77 12.45
C VAL A 105 14.78 -1.02 11.52
N GLY A 106 14.50 -1.34 10.26
CA GLY A 106 15.56 -1.67 9.31
C GLY A 106 15.03 -2.22 8.00
N THR A 107 15.90 -2.31 7.01
CA THR A 107 15.60 -2.95 5.72
C THR A 107 16.32 -4.28 5.63
N TYR A 108 15.55 -5.32 5.28
CA TYR A 108 15.99 -6.70 5.26
C TYR A 108 15.66 -7.32 3.90
N LYS A 109 16.53 -8.22 3.44
CA LYS A 109 16.31 -9.02 2.23
C LYS A 109 15.92 -10.42 2.65
N LEU A 110 14.78 -10.90 2.16
CA LEU A 110 14.31 -12.25 2.48
C LEU A 110 14.89 -13.29 1.51
N GLY A 111 14.89 -12.98 0.21
CA GLY A 111 15.40 -13.88 -0.81
C GLY A 111 14.75 -13.66 -2.17
N SER A 112 15.01 -14.59 -3.10
CA SER A 112 14.48 -14.56 -4.46
C SER A 112 14.01 -15.94 -4.90
N LYS A 113 12.93 -16.00 -5.69
CA LYS A 113 12.41 -17.25 -6.28
C LYS A 113 12.10 -17.04 -7.76
N LEU A 114 12.37 -18.05 -8.58
CA LEU A 114 11.96 -18.05 -9.98
C LEU A 114 10.46 -18.34 -10.08
N PHE A 115 9.71 -17.41 -10.65
CA PHE A 115 8.30 -17.58 -10.96
C PHE A 115 8.13 -17.89 -12.45
N PRO A 116 7.55 -19.05 -12.81
CA PRO A 116 7.22 -19.36 -14.20
C PRO A 116 6.11 -18.44 -14.73
N VAL A 117 5.85 -18.52 -16.03
CA VAL A 117 4.66 -17.92 -16.62
C VAL A 117 3.44 -18.74 -16.18
N GLY A 118 2.39 -18.07 -15.70
CA GLY A 118 1.15 -18.75 -15.35
C GLY A 118 0.41 -18.11 -14.19
N LEU A 119 -0.45 -18.89 -13.56
CA LEU A 119 -1.30 -18.44 -12.45
C LEU A 119 -0.75 -18.80 -11.08
N ASP A 120 0.46 -19.35 -11.01
CA ASP A 120 1.12 -19.75 -9.78
C ASP A 120 1.25 -18.54 -8.83
N LYS A 121 1.01 -18.80 -7.55
CA LYS A 121 1.06 -17.80 -6.49
C LYS A 121 1.89 -18.33 -5.35
N GLU A 122 2.72 -17.45 -4.80
CA GLU A 122 3.43 -17.69 -3.55
C GLU A 122 2.82 -16.80 -2.47
N PHE A 123 2.60 -17.30 -1.26
CA PHE A 123 2.18 -16.43 -0.16
C PHE A 123 3.40 -15.79 0.52
N VAL A 124 3.20 -14.57 1.01
CA VAL A 124 4.05 -13.90 1.98
C VAL A 124 3.23 -13.78 3.26
N GLU A 125 3.66 -14.45 4.31
CA GLU A 125 3.06 -14.32 5.63
C GLU A 125 3.82 -13.25 6.42
N VAL A 126 3.08 -12.28 6.96
CA VAL A 126 3.62 -11.25 7.84
C VAL A 126 2.91 -11.39 9.18
N LYS A 127 3.70 -11.45 10.24
CA LYS A 127 3.23 -11.61 11.61
C LYS A 127 3.92 -10.60 12.50
N HIS A 128 3.16 -10.05 13.42
CA HIS A 128 3.66 -9.20 14.48
C HIS A 128 3.21 -9.77 15.82
N SER A 129 4.17 -10.07 16.68
CA SER A 129 3.94 -10.50 18.06
C SER A 129 4.27 -9.32 18.98
N TYR A 130 3.41 -9.04 19.96
CA TYR A 130 3.54 -7.90 20.87
C TYR A 130 2.91 -8.21 22.24
N GLY A 131 3.17 -7.36 23.23
CA GLY A 131 2.61 -7.45 24.58
C GLY A 131 1.36 -6.59 24.72
N GLU A 132 1.51 -5.39 25.25
CA GLU A 132 0.41 -4.49 25.62
C GLU A 132 0.03 -3.50 24.51
N SER A 133 1.00 -3.02 23.72
CA SER A 133 0.87 -1.89 22.80
C SER A 133 1.25 -2.26 21.37
N GLU A 134 0.23 -2.46 20.54
CA GLU A 134 0.44 -2.68 19.11
C GLU A 134 0.80 -1.36 18.41
N THR A 135 2.02 -1.31 17.89
CA THR A 135 2.49 -0.30 16.93
C THR A 135 3.54 -0.96 16.06
N CYS A 136 3.13 -1.37 14.86
CA CYS A 136 4.08 -1.85 13.87
C CYS A 136 3.65 -1.52 12.44
N THR A 137 4.60 -1.10 11.60
CA THR A 137 4.38 -0.88 10.17
C THR A 137 5.52 -1.45 9.35
N VAL A 138 5.20 -2.31 8.39
CA VAL A 138 6.17 -3.00 7.53
C VAL A 138 5.90 -2.64 6.07
N THR A 139 6.93 -2.33 5.29
CA THR A 139 6.81 -2.12 3.85
C THR A 139 7.38 -3.34 3.14
N LEU A 140 6.60 -3.99 2.29
CA LEU A 140 7.05 -5.08 1.42
C LEU A 140 7.36 -4.53 0.03
N LYS A 141 8.49 -4.94 -0.55
CA LYS A 141 8.94 -4.48 -1.87
C LYS A 141 9.40 -5.67 -2.71
N LEU A 142 8.92 -5.73 -3.95
CA LEU A 142 9.40 -6.68 -4.93
C LEU A 142 10.41 -6.02 -5.86
N THR A 143 11.43 -6.77 -6.25
CA THR A 143 12.24 -6.48 -7.43
C THR A 143 12.26 -7.70 -8.34
N THR A 144 12.42 -7.48 -9.63
CA THR A 144 12.41 -8.56 -10.62
C THR A 144 13.70 -8.55 -11.43
N LYS A 145 14.23 -9.73 -11.70
CA LYS A 145 15.36 -9.96 -12.58
C LYS A 145 14.94 -10.98 -13.62
N GLU A 146 15.09 -10.65 -14.90
CA GLU A 146 14.84 -11.59 -15.97
C GLU A 146 15.89 -12.70 -15.97
N SER A 147 15.48 -13.94 -16.27
CA SER A 147 16.41 -15.06 -16.30
C SER A 147 17.53 -14.82 -17.32
N GLY A 148 18.78 -14.83 -16.86
CA GLY A 148 19.96 -14.57 -17.70
C GLY A 148 20.31 -13.09 -17.91
N SER A 149 19.52 -12.15 -17.37
CA SER A 149 19.87 -10.72 -17.32
C SER A 149 20.57 -10.41 -15.99
N GLU A 150 21.46 -9.40 -15.97
CA GLU A 150 22.00 -8.83 -14.73
C GLU A 150 21.17 -7.63 -14.21
N GLU A 151 20.26 -7.11 -15.04
CA GLU A 151 19.47 -5.93 -14.70
C GLU A 151 18.30 -6.27 -13.76
N GLU A 152 18.29 -5.61 -12.59
CA GLU A 152 17.14 -5.62 -11.69
C GLU A 152 16.19 -4.48 -12.04
N LYS A 153 14.89 -4.81 -12.12
CA LYS A 153 13.80 -3.86 -12.28
C LYS A 153 13.01 -3.70 -10.99
N GLU A 154 12.59 -2.47 -10.75
CA GLU A 154 11.76 -2.11 -9.61
C GLU A 154 10.33 -2.64 -9.78
N GLY A 155 9.84 -3.33 -8.74
CA GLY A 155 8.50 -3.91 -8.69
C GLY A 155 7.54 -3.11 -7.79
N PRO A 156 6.35 -3.66 -7.51
CA PRO A 156 5.38 -3.04 -6.62
C PRO A 156 5.87 -3.03 -5.18
N THR A 157 5.38 -2.03 -4.43
CA THR A 157 5.59 -1.88 -3.00
C THR A 157 4.23 -1.84 -2.30
N ILE A 158 4.08 -2.43 -1.12
CA ILE A 158 2.88 -2.27 -0.29
C ILE A 158 3.28 -2.05 1.16
N THR A 159 2.43 -1.39 1.94
CA THR A 159 2.63 -1.21 3.37
C THR A 159 1.65 -2.09 4.14
N VAL A 160 2.15 -2.95 5.02
CA VAL A 160 1.36 -3.69 6.00
C VAL A 160 1.39 -2.90 7.30
N LYS A 161 0.23 -2.39 7.71
CA LYS A 161 0.05 -1.71 8.98
C LYS A 161 -0.69 -2.64 9.94
N PHE A 162 -0.09 -2.89 11.09
CA PHE A 162 -0.79 -3.49 12.21
C PHE A 162 -1.58 -2.36 12.90
N ASP A 163 -2.87 -2.55 13.11
CA ASP A 163 -3.73 -1.54 13.74
C ASP A 163 -4.92 -2.18 14.45
N THR A 164 -4.74 -2.49 15.74
CA THR A 164 -5.78 -3.06 16.62
C THR A 164 -6.97 -2.13 16.84
N LYS A 165 -6.80 -0.82 16.63
CA LYS A 165 -7.83 0.21 16.83
C LYS A 165 -8.64 0.46 15.55
N ALA A 166 -8.20 -0.06 14.41
CA ALA A 166 -8.95 -0.01 13.17
C ALA A 166 -10.24 -0.86 13.29
N ALA A 167 -11.39 -0.19 13.40
CA ALA A 167 -12.69 -0.85 13.44
C ALA A 167 -13.06 -1.47 12.07
N GLY A 168 -13.19 -2.79 12.02
CA GLY A 168 -13.72 -3.53 10.86
C GLY A 168 -12.67 -3.94 9.84
N ILE A 169 -12.99 -4.96 9.03
CA ILE A 169 -12.14 -5.45 7.93
C ILE A 169 -11.92 -4.29 6.95
N ALA A 170 -10.77 -3.64 7.03
CA ALA A 170 -10.32 -2.75 5.98
C ALA A 170 -9.81 -3.61 4.83
N SER A 171 -10.75 -4.20 4.07
CA SER A 171 -10.48 -4.63 2.70
C SER A 171 -9.81 -3.44 2.01
N ALA A 172 -8.59 -3.67 1.52
CA ALA A 172 -7.74 -2.73 0.80
C ALA A 172 -8.54 -1.55 0.23
N SER A 173 -8.40 -0.37 0.81
CA SER A 173 -9.00 0.83 0.24
C SER A 173 -8.25 1.19 -1.03
N SER A 174 -8.58 0.50 -2.13
CA SER A 174 -8.20 0.93 -3.47
C SER A 174 -8.81 2.31 -3.69
N GLN A 175 -7.93 3.31 -3.75
CA GLN A 175 -8.30 4.68 -4.11
C GLN A 175 -8.64 4.82 -5.60
N ASN A 176 -8.54 3.77 -6.42
CA ASN A 176 -8.73 3.91 -7.87
C ASN A 176 -9.87 3.01 -8.38
N GLY A 177 -10.95 3.66 -8.84
CA GLY A 177 -12.00 3.05 -9.67
C GLY A 177 -13.46 3.23 -9.21
N GLY A 178 -13.76 4.00 -8.17
CA GLY A 178 -15.13 4.20 -7.66
C GLY A 178 -15.74 5.56 -8.00
N THR A 179 -17.07 5.66 -7.89
CA THR A 179 -17.83 6.92 -7.92
C THR A 179 -18.28 7.31 -6.51
N TYR A 180 -18.38 8.60 -6.24
CA TYR A 180 -18.76 9.16 -4.94
C TYR A 180 -20.03 9.99 -5.05
N ASP A 181 -21.05 9.64 -4.27
CA ASP A 181 -22.16 10.53 -3.94
C ASP A 181 -21.83 11.24 -2.61
N VAL A 182 -21.87 12.56 -2.60
CA VAL A 182 -21.46 13.40 -1.46
C VAL A 182 -22.69 14.09 -0.89
N PHE A 183 -22.90 13.96 0.41
CA PHE A 183 -24.00 14.56 1.14
C PHE A 183 -23.46 15.49 2.22
N ASN A 184 -24.24 16.51 2.59
CA ASN A 184 -23.96 17.28 3.80
C ASN A 184 -24.35 16.48 5.06
N VAL A 185 -24.01 17.00 6.24
CA VAL A 185 -24.33 16.37 7.54
C VAL A 185 -25.84 16.27 7.83
N ARG A 186 -26.69 16.94 7.05
CA ARG A 186 -28.15 16.86 7.13
C ARG A 186 -28.75 15.83 6.16
N GLY A 187 -27.92 15.08 5.43
CA GLY A 187 -28.35 14.07 4.47
C GLY A 187 -28.77 14.62 3.10
N VAL A 188 -28.51 15.90 2.80
CA VAL A 188 -28.81 16.48 1.48
C VAL A 188 -27.68 16.14 0.51
N LEU A 189 -28.03 15.58 -0.65
CA LEU A 189 -27.09 15.29 -1.74
C LEU A 189 -26.53 16.60 -2.32
N LEU A 190 -25.22 16.75 -2.29
CA LEU A 190 -24.49 17.90 -2.84
C LEU A 190 -23.89 17.57 -4.21
N HIS A 191 -23.27 16.41 -4.34
CA HIS A 191 -22.62 15.96 -5.59
C HIS A 191 -22.92 14.49 -5.84
N ARG A 192 -23.04 14.13 -7.12
CA ARG A 192 -23.38 12.77 -7.55
C ARG A 192 -22.30 12.23 -8.47
N GLN A 193 -21.93 10.97 -8.26
CA GLN A 193 -20.97 10.24 -9.10
C GLN A 193 -19.63 10.96 -9.35
N LEU A 194 -19.09 11.67 -8.37
CA LEU A 194 -17.76 12.24 -8.47
C LEU A 194 -16.72 11.12 -8.63
N THR A 195 -15.68 11.37 -9.40
CA THR A 195 -14.52 10.46 -9.52
C THR A 195 -13.39 10.82 -8.55
N SER A 196 -13.45 12.00 -7.94
CA SER A 196 -12.51 12.50 -6.93
C SER A 196 -13.23 13.34 -5.86
N LEU A 197 -12.65 13.39 -4.66
CA LEU A 197 -13.11 14.24 -3.55
C LEU A 197 -12.20 15.46 -3.34
N SER A 198 -11.15 15.63 -4.16
CA SER A 198 -10.09 16.65 -3.98
C SER A 198 -10.57 18.09 -4.10
N GLU A 199 -11.68 18.33 -4.79
CA GLU A 199 -12.20 19.69 -5.07
C GLU A 199 -13.32 20.12 -4.11
N LEU A 200 -13.64 19.29 -3.10
CA LEU A 200 -14.66 19.64 -2.13
C LEU A 200 -14.19 20.83 -1.26
N PRO A 201 -15.05 21.84 -1.03
CA PRO A 201 -14.75 22.91 -0.09
C PRO A 201 -14.52 22.39 1.33
N LYS A 202 -13.82 23.18 2.18
CA LYS A 202 -13.65 22.88 3.60
C LYS A 202 -14.98 22.59 4.28
N GLY A 203 -15.05 21.48 5.01
CA GLY A 203 -16.30 21.04 5.62
C GLY A 203 -16.34 19.56 5.99
N VAL A 204 -17.48 19.15 6.55
CA VAL A 204 -17.76 17.76 6.92
C VAL A 204 -18.85 17.22 5.99
N TYR A 205 -18.58 16.05 5.42
CA TYR A 205 -19.42 15.40 4.43
C TYR A 205 -19.68 13.94 4.82
N ILE A 206 -20.79 13.41 4.29
CA ILE A 206 -21.06 11.97 4.24
C ILE A 206 -20.81 11.55 2.81
N VAL A 207 -19.91 10.61 2.59
CA VAL A 207 -19.55 10.12 1.25
C VAL A 207 -20.00 8.69 1.11
N LYS A 208 -20.84 8.45 0.11
CA LYS A 208 -21.23 7.11 -0.35
C LYS A 208 -20.36 6.77 -1.56
N GLN A 209 -19.46 5.80 -1.40
CA GLN A 209 -18.60 5.33 -2.47
C GLN A 209 -19.22 4.08 -3.09
N LYS A 210 -19.29 4.04 -4.42
CA LYS A 210 -19.60 2.83 -5.19
C LYS A 210 -18.35 2.45 -5.97
N ASP A 211 -17.75 1.30 -5.67
CA ASP A 211 -16.57 0.84 -6.40
C ASP A 211 -16.89 0.37 -7.83
N ALA A 212 -15.86 0.06 -8.62
CA ALA A 212 -15.99 -0.44 -10.00
C ALA A 212 -16.81 -1.75 -10.11
N LYS A 213 -16.98 -2.47 -8.99
CA LYS A 213 -17.74 -3.73 -8.91
C LYS A 213 -19.18 -3.50 -8.40
N GLY A 214 -19.53 -2.26 -8.09
CA GLY A 214 -20.85 -1.86 -7.62
C GLY A 214 -21.08 -2.01 -6.12
N ILE A 215 -20.06 -2.37 -5.34
CA ILE A 215 -20.13 -2.45 -3.87
C ILE A 215 -20.20 -1.02 -3.32
N VAL A 216 -21.13 -0.81 -2.39
CA VAL A 216 -21.42 0.50 -1.80
C VAL A 216 -20.93 0.56 -0.36
N SER A 217 -20.09 1.55 -0.05
CA SER A 217 -19.67 1.89 1.31
C SER A 217 -20.05 3.34 1.64
N THR A 218 -20.19 3.67 2.93
CA THR A 218 -20.47 5.03 3.40
C THR A 218 -19.51 5.43 4.51
N ARG A 219 -18.94 6.63 4.44
CA ARG A 219 -17.98 7.15 5.42
C ARG A 219 -18.18 8.64 5.68
N LYS A 220 -17.76 9.09 6.87
CA LYS A 220 -17.55 10.51 7.14
C LYS A 220 -16.28 10.98 6.43
N TYR A 221 -16.32 12.13 5.80
CA TYR A 221 -15.18 12.74 5.10
C TYR A 221 -15.02 14.20 5.54
N ILE A 222 -13.79 14.62 5.86
CA ILE A 222 -13.49 15.95 6.39
C ILE A 222 -12.45 16.60 5.50
N VAL A 223 -12.78 17.76 4.93
CA VAL A 223 -11.83 18.62 4.21
C VAL A 223 -11.39 19.74 5.15
N ARG A 224 -10.09 19.85 5.40
CA ARG A 224 -9.48 20.80 6.34
C ARG A 224 -9.03 22.09 5.68
#